data_AF-A0A7C8JGH7-F1
#
_entry.id   AF-A0A7C8JGH7-F1
#
_cell.length_a   1.000
_cell.length_b   1.000
_cell.length_c   1.000
_cell.angle_alpha   90.00
_cell.angle_beta   90.00
_cell.angle_gamma   90.00
#
_symmetry.space_group_name_H-M   'P 1'
#
loop_
_entity.id
_entity.type
_entity.pdbx_description
1 polymer ?
#
loop_
_entity_poly.entity_id
_entity_poly.type
_entity_poly.pdbx_seq_one_letter_code
_entity_poly.pdbx_strand_id
1 'polypeptide(L)'
;MIRSTSLNCIRRPPILTKQETLRNFQHLRAQNRRISSLCCRVPQLQQLYIPVIPNTSFRFSQSRNFSLSPTTTVLHRRLFSAMSSSLTQEIKAPNGVVYQQPLGLFVGGEWIKSKAGNKIATINPSTEEEICQVYAAEEDDVDIAVAAARKAFKDPSWSDIETSERGRLLHKLADLVERDAKIIATIETMDNGKPYKTAFDEDVAGCIEVFRHYAGWADKIYGRTIDTSPKKLAYTRHEPIGVCAQIIPWNYPLLMGAWKLGPALATGNVVVMKTAEQTPLSVLYLCNLIKEAGFPPGVVNVLSGYGKTAGAALVQHLDVDKIAFTGSTFTGKQIMKMASVNLKNITLETGGKSPNIIFDDAEIDQAIKWTHSGIMSNMGQVCTATSRVYLHEKIYNQFIEEFKKFMAEVRSLMSQLSISISFPHKKALADPPPRSM
;
A
#
# COMPACT_ATOMS: atom_id res chain seq x y z
N MET A 1 -47.44 -13.30 -34.15
CA MET A 1 -47.84 -14.71 -33.97
C MET A 1 -46.87 -15.34 -32.98
N ILE A 2 -47.38 -15.77 -31.81
CA ILE A 2 -46.82 -16.83 -30.92
C ILE A 2 -45.45 -16.51 -30.26
N ARG A 3 -45.23 -16.54 -28.94
CA ARG A 3 -46.03 -16.80 -27.74
C ARG A 3 -45.22 -16.30 -26.53
N SER A 4 -45.94 -15.77 -25.54
CA SER A 4 -45.49 -15.67 -24.15
C SER A 4 -45.34 -17.04 -23.51
N THR A 5 -44.30 -17.25 -22.70
CA THR A 5 -44.29 -18.25 -21.63
C THR A 5 -43.66 -17.63 -20.38
N SER A 6 -44.50 -17.50 -19.35
CA SER A 6 -44.14 -17.31 -17.96
C SER A 6 -43.74 -18.66 -17.30
N LEU A 7 -43.23 -18.57 -16.06
CA LEU A 7 -43.12 -19.61 -15.01
C LEU A 7 -41.84 -20.49 -14.99
N ASN A 8 -40.95 -20.33 -14.00
CA ASN A 8 -41.04 -20.99 -12.68
C ASN A 8 -39.70 -21.03 -11.90
N CYS A 9 -39.81 -20.73 -10.60
CA CYS A 9 -39.06 -21.22 -9.43
C CYS A 9 -37.54 -21.50 -9.53
N ILE A 10 -36.78 -20.68 -8.79
CA ILE A 10 -35.44 -20.97 -8.28
C ILE A 10 -35.48 -22.27 -7.45
N ARG A 11 -34.90 -23.36 -7.96
CA ARG A 11 -34.58 -24.57 -7.17
C ARG A 11 -33.23 -24.39 -6.49
N ARG A 12 -33.16 -24.73 -5.20
CA ARG A 12 -31.89 -24.88 -4.46
C ARG A 12 -31.01 -25.95 -5.14
N PRO A 13 -29.67 -25.78 -5.18
CA PRO A 13 -28.79 -26.85 -5.64
C PRO A 13 -28.86 -28.06 -4.69
N PRO A 14 -28.67 -29.30 -5.19
CA PRO A 14 -28.78 -30.50 -4.35
C PRO A 14 -27.62 -30.57 -3.35
N ILE A 15 -27.91 -31.08 -2.16
CA ILE A 15 -26.93 -31.41 -1.12
C ILE A 15 -26.20 -32.67 -1.60
N LEU A 16 -24.89 -32.56 -1.81
CA LEU A 16 -24.03 -33.70 -2.16
C LEU A 16 -24.02 -34.71 -1.02
N THR A 17 -24.17 -35.99 -1.36
CA THR A 17 -24.12 -37.07 -0.38
C THR A 17 -22.70 -37.25 0.16
N LYS A 18 -22.56 -37.74 1.40
CA LYS A 18 -21.26 -37.99 2.05
C LYS A 18 -20.32 -38.88 1.20
N GLN A 19 -20.89 -39.78 0.39
CA GLN A 19 -20.14 -40.63 -0.54
C GLN A 19 -19.60 -39.89 -1.77
N GLU A 20 -20.32 -38.89 -2.31
CA GLU A 20 -19.86 -38.09 -3.46
C GLU A 20 -18.73 -37.14 -3.05
N THR A 21 -18.83 -36.55 -1.85
CA THR A 21 -17.74 -35.75 -1.26
C THR A 21 -16.48 -36.58 -1.06
N LEU A 22 -16.60 -37.83 -0.57
CA LEU A 22 -15.46 -38.73 -0.39
C LEU A 22 -14.79 -39.13 -1.73
N ARG A 23 -15.56 -39.36 -2.80
CA ARG A 23 -14.99 -39.66 -4.13
C ARG A 23 -14.21 -38.47 -4.69
N ASN A 24 -14.74 -37.25 -4.54
CA ASN A 24 -14.07 -36.04 -5.00
C ASN A 24 -12.75 -35.79 -4.24
N PHE A 25 -12.72 -36.07 -2.93
CA PHE A 25 -11.49 -36.00 -2.12
C PHE A 25 -10.44 -37.04 -2.50
N GLN A 26 -10.86 -38.28 -2.82
CA GLN A 26 -9.95 -39.32 -3.28
C GLN A 26 -9.34 -38.97 -4.66
N HIS A 27 -10.12 -38.34 -5.54
CA HIS A 27 -9.65 -37.93 -6.85
C HIS A 27 -8.62 -36.79 -6.77
N LEU A 28 -8.82 -35.82 -5.87
CA LEU A 28 -7.87 -34.73 -5.59
C LEU A 28 -6.57 -35.23 -4.92
N ARG A 29 -6.65 -36.22 -4.01
CA ARG A 29 -5.46 -36.87 -3.43
C ARG A 29 -4.61 -37.59 -4.48
N ALA A 30 -5.24 -38.21 -5.48
CA ALA A 30 -4.53 -38.87 -6.58
C ALA A 30 -3.81 -37.88 -7.52
N GLN A 31 -4.38 -36.68 -7.74
CA GLN A 31 -3.74 -35.62 -8.51
C GLN A 31 -2.54 -35.02 -7.77
N ASN A 32 -2.64 -34.79 -6.45
CA ASN A 32 -1.53 -34.26 -5.67
C ASN A 32 -0.33 -35.21 -5.52
N ARG A 33 -0.55 -36.54 -5.48
CA ARG A 33 0.56 -37.52 -5.49
C ARG A 33 1.32 -37.57 -6.82
N ARG A 34 0.69 -37.23 -7.95
CA ARG A 34 1.38 -37.12 -9.23
C ARG A 34 2.25 -35.86 -9.31
N ILE A 35 1.78 -34.74 -8.76
CA ILE A 35 2.54 -33.48 -8.72
C ILE A 35 3.78 -33.60 -7.82
N SER A 36 3.69 -34.27 -6.66
CA SER A 36 4.85 -34.44 -5.77
C SER A 36 5.94 -35.35 -6.35
N SER A 37 5.61 -36.24 -7.30
CA SER A 37 6.59 -37.13 -7.94
C SER A 37 7.36 -36.50 -9.10
N LEU A 38 6.88 -35.38 -9.65
CA LEU A 38 7.56 -34.64 -10.72
C LEU A 38 8.58 -33.60 -10.22
N CYS A 39 8.48 -33.15 -8.96
CA CYS A 39 9.41 -32.15 -8.39
C CYS A 39 10.78 -32.70 -7.95
N CYS A 40 11.02 -34.01 -7.98
CA CYS A 40 12.25 -34.63 -7.44
C CYS A 40 13.16 -35.29 -8.49
N ARG A 41 13.16 -34.86 -9.75
CA ARG A 41 14.16 -35.31 -10.75
C ARG A 41 14.73 -34.15 -11.57
N VAL A 42 15.83 -33.60 -11.09
CA VAL A 42 16.78 -32.83 -11.91
C VAL A 42 17.90 -33.77 -12.33
N PRO A 43 18.17 -33.98 -13.63
CA PRO A 43 19.47 -34.45 -14.08
C PRO A 43 20.35 -33.28 -14.49
N GLN A 44 21.59 -33.32 -13.99
CA GLN A 44 22.74 -32.59 -14.49
C GLN A 44 23.02 -32.95 -15.96
N LEU A 45 23.40 -31.94 -16.78
CA LEU A 45 24.57 -31.90 -17.68
C LEU A 45 24.34 -31.04 -18.93
N GLN A 46 25.46 -30.44 -19.36
CA GLN A 46 25.80 -29.76 -20.63
C GLN A 46 25.85 -28.23 -20.52
N GLN A 47 27.00 -27.67 -20.09
CA GLN A 47 28.15 -27.32 -20.95
C GLN A 47 27.71 -26.67 -22.28
N LEU A 48 27.69 -25.34 -22.29
CA LEU A 48 27.80 -24.56 -23.52
C LEU A 48 28.92 -23.54 -23.35
N TYR A 49 29.83 -23.61 -24.31
CA TYR A 49 31.02 -22.81 -24.51
C TYR A 49 30.73 -21.30 -24.51
N ILE A 50 31.56 -20.54 -23.80
CA ILE A 50 31.70 -19.08 -23.97
C ILE A 50 33.05 -18.86 -24.66
N PRO A 51 33.12 -18.30 -25.88
CA PRO A 51 34.39 -17.88 -26.43
C PRO A 51 34.84 -16.57 -25.77
N VAL A 52 36.01 -16.64 -25.13
CA VAL A 52 36.81 -15.51 -24.65
C VAL A 52 37.34 -14.73 -25.86
N ILE A 53 37.01 -13.43 -25.96
CA ILE A 53 37.64 -12.51 -26.91
C ILE A 53 38.68 -11.67 -26.15
N PRO A 54 39.93 -11.51 -26.65
CA PRO A 54 41.01 -10.89 -25.87
C PRO A 54 40.91 -9.37 -25.79
N ASN A 55 41.34 -8.85 -24.64
CA ASN A 55 41.68 -7.46 -24.38
C ASN A 55 42.63 -6.89 -25.45
N THR A 56 42.22 -5.80 -26.10
CA THR A 56 43.13 -4.85 -26.72
C THR A 56 43.01 -3.50 -26.03
N SER A 57 44.06 -3.19 -25.28
CA SER A 57 44.39 -1.89 -24.73
C SER A 57 44.58 -0.84 -25.83
N PHE A 58 43.86 0.28 -25.75
CA PHE A 58 44.24 1.53 -26.40
C PHE A 58 44.34 2.64 -25.36
N ARG A 59 45.51 3.28 -25.31
CA ARG A 59 45.83 4.44 -24.47
C ARG A 59 46.21 5.62 -25.37
N PHE A 60 45.82 6.81 -24.89
CA PHE A 60 46.22 8.18 -25.26
C PHE A 60 45.67 8.81 -26.56
N SER A 61 44.89 9.88 -26.37
CA SER A 61 45.41 11.23 -26.60
C SER A 61 44.66 12.27 -25.75
N GLN A 62 45.41 13.06 -24.99
CA GLN A 62 44.97 14.31 -24.38
C GLN A 62 44.78 15.37 -25.47
N SER A 63 43.72 16.17 -25.38
CA SER A 63 43.74 17.51 -25.98
C SER A 63 42.83 18.49 -25.24
N ARG A 64 43.52 19.44 -24.59
CA ARG A 64 43.26 20.89 -24.50
C ARG A 64 42.03 21.39 -23.74
N ASN A 65 42.37 21.87 -22.55
CA ASN A 65 41.77 22.99 -21.81
C ASN A 65 41.24 24.11 -22.71
N PHE A 66 40.01 24.55 -22.43
CA PHE A 66 39.61 25.94 -22.63
C PHE A 66 39.15 26.49 -21.27
N SER A 67 39.97 27.38 -20.73
CA SER A 67 39.65 28.25 -19.60
C SER A 67 38.95 29.50 -20.11
N LEU A 68 37.78 29.81 -19.57
CA LEU A 68 37.23 31.17 -19.59
C LEU A 68 36.91 31.59 -18.15
N SER A 69 37.47 32.72 -17.79
CA SER A 69 37.43 33.38 -16.48
C SER A 69 36.05 33.98 -16.15
N PRO A 70 35.80 34.32 -14.87
CA PRO A 70 34.47 34.68 -14.39
C PRO A 70 34.25 36.20 -14.41
N THR A 71 33.07 36.64 -14.83
CA THR A 71 32.59 38.01 -14.58
C THR A 71 31.09 38.00 -14.26
N THR A 72 30.82 38.22 -12.98
CA THR A 72 29.84 39.18 -12.46
C THR A 72 28.43 39.15 -13.05
N THR A 73 27.47 38.52 -12.35
CA THR A 73 26.17 39.14 -11.98
C THR A 73 25.57 38.36 -10.80
N VAL A 74 26.08 38.61 -9.59
CA VAL A 74 25.43 38.23 -8.33
C VAL A 74 24.58 39.41 -7.91
N LEU A 75 23.30 39.45 -8.27
CA LEU A 75 22.33 40.38 -7.64
C LEU A 75 20.87 40.05 -7.95
N HIS A 76 20.47 38.78 -7.97
CA HIS A 76 19.04 38.39 -7.92
C HIS A 76 18.78 37.12 -7.10
N ARG A 77 19.55 36.93 -6.01
CA ARG A 77 19.43 35.76 -5.13
C ARG A 77 19.18 36.09 -3.65
N ARG A 78 18.66 37.29 -3.35
CA ARG A 78 18.45 37.75 -1.96
C ARG A 78 17.03 38.20 -1.61
N LEU A 79 16.01 37.82 -2.38
CA LEU A 79 14.60 38.00 -1.99
C LEU A 79 13.76 36.71 -1.94
N PHE A 80 14.36 35.54 -2.19
CA PHE A 80 13.69 34.23 -1.99
C PHE A 80 14.21 33.45 -0.77
N SER A 81 15.04 34.07 0.07
CA SER A 81 15.69 33.38 1.21
C SER A 81 15.05 33.68 2.57
N ALA A 82 13.91 34.38 2.63
CA ALA A 82 13.29 34.79 3.91
C ALA A 82 11.79 34.46 4.02
N MET A 83 11.28 33.48 3.27
CA MET A 83 9.90 32.95 3.39
C MET A 83 9.84 31.40 3.43
N SER A 84 11.00 30.73 3.49
CA SER A 84 11.13 29.26 3.37
C SER A 84 10.94 28.50 4.70
N SER A 85 10.57 29.14 5.80
CA SER A 85 10.46 28.49 7.12
C SER A 85 9.07 27.89 7.44
N SER A 86 8.18 27.67 6.46
CA SER A 86 6.74 27.43 6.74
C SER A 86 6.12 26.11 6.25
N LEU A 87 6.91 25.11 5.83
CA LEU A 87 6.40 23.82 5.34
C LEU A 87 6.88 22.59 6.14
N THR A 88 7.63 22.80 7.21
CA THR A 88 8.03 21.75 8.15
C THR A 88 7.83 22.24 9.58
N GLN A 89 7.62 21.32 10.51
CA GLN A 89 7.58 21.60 11.94
C GLN A 89 8.41 20.56 12.68
N GLU A 90 9.20 21.01 13.65
CA GLU A 90 9.88 20.10 14.57
C GLU A 90 8.86 19.48 15.53
N ILE A 91 8.84 18.15 15.59
CA ILE A 91 8.00 17.40 16.52
C ILE A 91 8.91 16.64 17.48
N LYS A 92 8.66 16.82 18.78
CA LYS A 92 9.26 16.04 19.85
C LYS A 92 8.24 15.03 20.36
N ALA A 93 8.47 13.76 20.06
CA ALA A 93 7.60 12.66 20.45
C ALA A 93 7.79 12.27 21.93
N PRO A 94 6.79 11.64 22.57
CA PRO A 94 6.89 11.18 23.96
C PRO A 94 8.04 10.21 24.24
N ASN A 95 8.49 9.45 23.24
CA ASN A 95 9.63 8.53 23.34
C ASN A 95 11.01 9.20 23.14
N GLY A 96 11.04 10.55 23.11
CA GLY A 96 12.26 11.35 22.98
C GLY A 96 12.78 11.50 21.54
N VAL A 97 12.13 10.89 20.54
CA VAL A 97 12.48 11.10 19.13
C VAL A 97 12.10 12.51 18.72
N VAL A 98 13.03 13.22 18.10
CA VAL A 98 12.82 14.55 17.50
C VAL A 98 13.01 14.43 15.99
N TYR A 99 12.08 14.96 15.22
CA TYR A 99 12.13 14.91 13.76
C TYR A 99 11.45 16.12 13.13
N GLN A 100 11.75 16.38 11.86
CA GLN A 100 11.12 17.44 11.08
C GLN A 100 9.96 16.84 10.29
N GLN A 101 8.73 17.16 10.69
CA GLN A 101 7.51 16.72 10.02
C GLN A 101 7.16 17.64 8.85
N PRO A 102 7.05 17.12 7.62
CA PRO A 102 6.50 17.90 6.51
C PRO A 102 5.02 18.20 6.73
N LEU A 103 4.65 19.45 6.45
CA LEU A 103 3.27 19.95 6.54
C LEU A 103 2.64 20.17 5.17
N GLY A 104 3.44 20.27 4.11
CA GLY A 104 2.98 20.55 2.75
C GLY A 104 2.39 19.34 2.03
N LEU A 105 1.93 19.58 0.81
CA LEU A 105 1.67 18.55 -0.20
C LEU A 105 2.99 18.23 -0.90
N PHE A 106 3.22 16.96 -1.28
CA PHE A 106 4.40 16.56 -2.03
C PHE A 106 4.05 16.42 -3.51
N VAL A 107 4.47 17.38 -4.34
CA VAL A 107 4.09 17.43 -5.76
C VAL A 107 5.30 17.78 -6.61
N GLY A 108 5.54 17.01 -7.66
CA GLY A 108 6.67 17.26 -8.57
C GLY A 108 8.04 17.17 -7.87
N GLY A 109 8.18 16.37 -6.82
CA GLY A 109 9.43 16.25 -6.06
C GLY A 109 9.67 17.38 -5.04
N GLU A 110 8.71 18.30 -4.87
CA GLU A 110 8.83 19.44 -3.98
C GLU A 110 7.67 19.54 -2.98
N TRP A 111 7.93 20.19 -1.86
CA TRP A 111 6.91 20.52 -0.85
C TRP A 111 6.21 21.82 -1.23
N ILE A 112 4.89 21.79 -1.35
CA ILE A 112 4.06 22.96 -1.67
C ILE A 112 2.94 23.17 -0.64
N LYS A 113 2.46 24.41 -0.55
CA LYS A 113 1.20 24.71 0.17
C LYS A 113 0.02 24.33 -0.72
N SER A 114 -1.11 23.96 -0.13
CA SER A 114 -2.37 23.92 -0.87
C SER A 114 -2.70 25.32 -1.42
N LYS A 115 -3.25 25.38 -2.62
CA LYS A 115 -3.73 26.61 -3.26
C LYS A 115 -4.74 27.37 -2.41
N ALA A 116 -5.70 26.67 -1.82
CA ALA A 116 -6.71 27.25 -0.94
C ALA A 116 -6.12 27.66 0.43
N GLY A 117 -4.96 27.11 0.79
CA GLY A 117 -4.31 27.36 2.08
C GLY A 117 -4.94 26.63 3.28
N ASN A 118 -6.01 25.86 3.04
CA ASN A 118 -6.70 25.08 4.05
C ASN A 118 -5.78 24.01 4.67
N LYS A 119 -6.05 23.68 5.93
CA LYS A 119 -5.29 22.69 6.69
C LYS A 119 -6.19 21.70 7.43
N ILE A 120 -5.65 20.53 7.73
CA ILE A 120 -6.25 19.50 8.56
C ILE A 120 -5.35 19.32 9.78
N ALA A 121 -5.92 19.47 10.97
CA ALA A 121 -5.28 19.08 12.21
C ALA A 121 -5.25 17.56 12.32
N THR A 122 -4.08 17.01 12.63
CA THR A 122 -3.99 15.61 13.05
C THR A 122 -3.89 15.51 14.56
N ILE A 123 -4.57 14.51 15.12
CA ILE A 123 -4.84 14.39 16.54
C ILE A 123 -4.16 13.12 17.05
N ASN A 124 -3.42 13.23 18.15
CA ASN A 124 -2.92 12.07 18.84
C ASN A 124 -4.10 11.35 19.50
N PRO A 125 -4.46 10.13 19.06
CA PRO A 125 -5.63 9.45 19.60
C PRO A 125 -5.43 9.03 21.06
N SER A 126 -4.17 8.92 21.53
CA SER A 126 -3.79 8.63 22.92
C SER A 126 -4.13 9.76 23.89
N THR A 127 -3.99 11.01 23.46
CA THR A 127 -4.13 12.20 24.33
C THR A 127 -5.30 13.10 23.93
N GLU A 128 -5.88 12.90 22.75
CA GLU A 128 -6.89 13.76 22.12
C GLU A 128 -6.36 15.18 21.80
N GLU A 129 -5.05 15.39 21.88
CA GLU A 129 -4.39 16.65 21.58
C GLU A 129 -3.94 16.73 20.12
N GLU A 130 -3.92 17.94 19.57
CA GLU A 130 -3.39 18.19 18.23
C GLU A 130 -1.87 17.96 18.19
N ILE A 131 -1.41 17.18 17.20
CA ILE A 131 0.02 16.95 16.93
C ILE A 131 0.57 18.12 16.09
N CYS A 132 -0.06 18.35 14.92
CA CYS A 132 0.25 19.46 14.00
C CYS A 132 -0.87 19.62 12.96
N GLN A 133 -0.72 20.57 12.04
CA GLN A 133 -1.64 20.79 10.92
C GLN A 133 -0.94 20.67 9.58
N VAL A 134 -1.48 19.83 8.70
CA VAL A 134 -0.98 19.63 7.33
C VAL A 134 -1.88 20.35 6.33
N TYR A 135 -1.31 20.84 5.22
CA TYR A 135 -2.09 21.43 4.13
C TYR A 135 -3.04 20.39 3.53
N ALA A 136 -4.27 20.84 3.25
CA ALA A 136 -5.34 20.02 2.74
C ALA A 136 -5.59 20.35 1.27
N ALA A 137 -5.32 19.40 0.39
CA ALA A 137 -5.54 19.52 -1.04
C ALA A 137 -7.03 19.69 -1.36
N GLU A 138 -7.26 20.52 -2.38
CA GLU A 138 -8.55 20.65 -3.07
C GLU A 138 -8.39 20.30 -4.55
N GLU A 139 -9.40 20.62 -5.37
CA GLU A 139 -9.43 20.26 -6.79
C GLU A 139 -8.23 20.81 -7.57
N ASP A 140 -7.91 22.10 -7.41
CA ASP A 140 -6.75 22.73 -8.07
C ASP A 140 -5.41 22.04 -7.72
N ASP A 141 -5.26 21.57 -6.48
CA ASP A 141 -4.05 20.87 -6.05
C ASP A 141 -3.96 19.47 -6.67
N VAL A 142 -5.11 18.81 -6.84
CA VAL A 142 -5.21 17.52 -7.56
C VAL A 142 -4.78 17.70 -9.02
N ASP A 143 -5.26 18.74 -9.70
CA ASP A 143 -4.91 19.02 -11.09
C ASP A 143 -3.40 19.23 -11.26
N ILE A 144 -2.77 19.99 -10.35
CA ILE A 144 -1.32 20.21 -10.36
C ILE A 144 -0.56 18.90 -10.16
N ALA A 145 -1.02 18.05 -9.23
CA ALA A 145 -0.37 16.77 -8.96
C ALA A 145 -0.53 15.77 -10.12
N VAL A 146 -1.71 15.71 -10.75
CA VAL A 146 -1.95 14.86 -11.92
C VAL A 146 -1.15 15.36 -13.12
N ALA A 147 -1.05 16.67 -13.34
CA ALA A 147 -0.22 17.25 -14.38
C ALA A 147 1.28 16.92 -14.17
N ALA A 148 1.77 17.01 -12.93
CA ALA A 148 3.14 16.62 -12.58
C ALA A 148 3.40 15.13 -12.83
N ALA A 149 2.47 14.26 -12.42
CA ALA A 149 2.54 12.83 -12.70
C ALA A 149 2.55 12.54 -14.20
N ARG A 150 1.63 13.14 -14.95
CA ARG A 150 1.54 12.94 -16.40
C ARG A 150 2.80 13.40 -17.14
N LYS A 151 3.41 14.50 -16.69
CA LYS A 151 4.71 14.96 -17.20
C LYS A 151 5.79 13.93 -16.93
N ALA A 152 5.92 13.46 -15.68
CA ALA A 152 6.92 12.44 -15.30
C ALA A 152 6.75 11.13 -16.09
N PHE A 153 5.50 10.70 -16.34
CA PHE A 153 5.23 9.49 -17.11
C PHE A 153 5.74 9.54 -18.56
N LYS A 154 5.84 10.75 -19.13
CA LYS A 154 6.34 10.98 -20.49
C LYS A 154 7.81 11.41 -20.53
N ASP A 155 8.41 11.65 -19.38
CA ASP A 155 9.79 12.16 -19.30
C ASP A 155 10.78 11.00 -19.42
N PRO A 156 11.81 11.08 -20.27
CA PRO A 156 12.82 10.02 -20.43
C PRO A 156 13.52 9.62 -19.12
N SER A 157 13.61 10.53 -18.15
CA SER A 157 14.18 10.23 -16.83
C SER A 157 13.43 9.14 -16.05
N TRP A 158 12.18 8.85 -16.41
CA TRP A 158 11.39 7.76 -15.85
C TRP A 158 10.91 6.75 -16.91
N SER A 159 10.43 7.24 -18.05
CA SER A 159 9.86 6.38 -19.12
C SER A 159 10.92 5.53 -19.84
N ASP A 160 12.13 6.05 -20.01
CA ASP A 160 13.23 5.38 -20.72
C ASP A 160 14.28 4.78 -19.76
N ILE A 161 14.03 4.86 -18.45
CA ILE A 161 14.97 4.30 -17.46
C ILE A 161 15.00 2.77 -17.57
N GLU A 162 16.19 2.19 -17.36
CA GLU A 162 16.33 0.74 -17.31
C GLU A 162 15.40 0.14 -16.25
N THR A 163 14.78 -0.99 -16.57
CA THR A 163 13.83 -1.64 -15.65
C THR A 163 14.48 -2.06 -14.34
N SER A 164 15.76 -2.42 -14.37
CA SER A 164 16.59 -2.72 -13.20
C SER A 164 16.83 -1.48 -12.33
N GLU A 165 16.94 -0.29 -12.92
CA GLU A 165 17.16 0.96 -12.20
C GLU A 165 15.92 1.38 -11.40
N ARG A 166 14.71 1.11 -11.90
CA ARG A 166 13.48 1.24 -11.08
C ARG A 166 13.56 0.36 -9.83
N GLY A 167 14.10 -0.85 -9.99
CA GLY A 167 14.37 -1.76 -8.86
C GLY A 167 15.40 -1.17 -7.89
N ARG A 168 16.49 -0.56 -8.39
CA ARG A 168 17.50 0.10 -7.53
C ARG A 168 16.92 1.25 -6.71
N LEU A 169 16.06 2.08 -7.30
CA LEU A 169 15.36 3.15 -6.59
C LEU A 169 14.49 2.61 -5.44
N LEU A 170 13.74 1.53 -5.68
CA LEU A 170 12.91 0.87 -4.66
C LEU A 170 13.75 0.21 -3.56
N HIS A 171 14.87 -0.43 -3.91
CA HIS A 171 15.81 -0.97 -2.91
C HIS A 171 16.38 0.15 -2.04
N LYS A 172 16.85 1.24 -2.65
CA LYS A 172 17.37 2.40 -1.90
C LYS A 172 16.31 3.02 -1.00
N LEU A 173 15.05 3.11 -1.46
CA LEU A 173 13.95 3.56 -0.61
C LEU A 173 13.74 2.63 0.58
N ALA A 174 13.79 1.32 0.38
CA ALA A 174 13.68 0.35 1.48
C ALA A 174 14.80 0.53 2.51
N ASP A 175 16.04 0.74 2.07
CA ASP A 175 17.19 0.96 2.96
C ASP A 175 17.06 2.28 3.74
N LEU A 176 16.50 3.33 3.13
CA LEU A 176 16.20 4.60 3.81
C LEU A 176 15.08 4.46 4.84
N VAL A 177 14.04 3.67 4.53
CA VAL A 177 12.98 3.35 5.49
C VAL A 177 13.54 2.54 6.67
N GLU A 178 14.45 1.60 6.42
CA GLU A 178 15.13 0.82 7.46
C GLU A 178 16.01 1.71 8.34
N ARG A 179 16.75 2.65 7.75
CA ARG A 179 17.53 3.67 8.49
C ARG A 179 16.63 4.49 9.44
N ASP A 180 15.48 4.94 8.95
CA ASP A 180 14.59 5.84 9.68
C ASP A 180 13.45 5.10 10.40
N ALA A 181 13.56 3.77 10.54
CA ALA A 181 12.51 2.91 11.08
C ALA A 181 11.99 3.36 12.46
N LYS A 182 12.89 3.82 13.33
CA LYS A 182 12.53 4.34 14.65
C LYS A 182 11.67 5.60 14.57
N ILE A 183 11.99 6.51 13.66
CA ILE A 183 11.23 7.75 13.46
C ILE A 183 9.85 7.40 12.90
N ILE A 184 9.80 6.58 11.87
CA ILE A 184 8.55 6.22 11.20
C ILE A 184 7.61 5.46 12.15
N ALA A 185 8.11 4.49 12.92
CA ALA A 185 7.31 3.78 13.93
C ALA A 185 6.79 4.73 15.02
N THR A 186 7.57 5.75 15.38
CA THR A 186 7.13 6.79 16.32
C THR A 186 5.97 7.61 15.74
N ILE A 187 6.07 7.99 14.46
CA ILE A 187 5.01 8.73 13.76
C ILE A 187 3.73 7.89 13.70
N GLU A 188 3.82 6.62 13.28
CA GLU A 188 2.68 5.69 13.26
C GLU A 188 2.01 5.58 14.62
N THR A 189 2.79 5.42 15.70
CA THR A 189 2.21 5.36 17.04
C THR A 189 1.51 6.65 17.46
N MET A 190 2.09 7.81 17.14
CA MET A 190 1.48 9.09 17.50
C MET A 190 0.24 9.41 16.68
N ASP A 191 0.28 9.18 15.36
CA ASP A 191 -0.74 9.62 14.40
C ASP A 191 -1.89 8.60 14.28
N ASN A 192 -1.57 7.31 14.23
CA ASN A 192 -2.56 6.23 14.14
C ASN A 192 -3.00 5.69 15.52
N GLY A 193 -2.10 5.70 16.51
CA GLY A 193 -2.40 5.23 17.87
C GLY A 193 -2.04 3.77 18.16
N LYS A 194 -1.49 3.03 17.18
CA LYS A 194 -1.05 1.65 17.40
C LYS A 194 0.20 1.60 18.30
N PRO A 195 0.39 0.52 19.09
CA PRO A 195 1.57 0.36 19.92
C PRO A 195 2.87 0.44 19.11
N TYR A 196 3.88 1.13 19.67
CA TYR A 196 5.18 1.33 19.01
C TYR A 196 5.83 0.03 18.55
N LYS A 197 5.82 -1.01 19.39
CA LYS A 197 6.41 -2.29 19.04
C LYS A 197 5.73 -2.92 17.82
N THR A 198 4.40 -2.86 17.73
CA THR A 198 3.65 -3.31 16.55
C THR A 198 3.95 -2.45 15.33
N ALA A 199 3.99 -1.12 15.46
CA ALA A 199 4.36 -0.25 14.35
C ALA A 199 5.77 -0.55 13.80
N PHE A 200 6.72 -0.81 14.69
CA PHE A 200 8.11 -1.08 14.32
C PHE A 200 8.28 -2.49 13.72
N ASP A 201 7.83 -3.52 14.44
CA ASP A 201 8.07 -4.92 14.10
C ASP A 201 7.17 -5.42 12.95
N GLU A 202 6.01 -4.80 12.73
CA GLU A 202 5.04 -5.23 11.70
C GLU A 202 4.91 -4.20 10.56
N ASP A 203 4.46 -2.98 10.84
CA ASP A 203 4.15 -1.99 9.79
C ASP A 203 5.41 -1.53 9.03
N VAL A 204 6.45 -1.12 9.75
CA VAL A 204 7.71 -0.64 9.15
C VAL A 204 8.46 -1.80 8.50
N ALA A 205 8.58 -2.95 9.19
CA ALA A 205 9.18 -4.14 8.61
C ALA A 205 8.47 -4.58 7.33
N GLY A 206 7.14 -4.65 7.34
CA GLY A 206 6.35 -4.98 6.16
C GLY A 206 6.49 -3.96 5.02
N CYS A 207 6.62 -2.67 5.34
CA CYS A 207 6.88 -1.62 4.35
C CYS A 207 8.21 -1.86 3.62
N ILE A 208 9.27 -2.14 4.38
CA ILE A 208 10.61 -2.47 3.85
C ILE A 208 10.55 -3.72 2.97
N GLU A 209 9.89 -4.79 3.45
CA GLU A 209 9.73 -6.03 2.69
C GLU A 209 8.96 -5.83 1.40
N VAL A 210 7.88 -5.03 1.40
CA VAL A 210 7.10 -4.73 0.20
C VAL A 210 7.95 -4.00 -0.84
N PHE A 211 8.71 -2.98 -0.44
CA PHE A 211 9.60 -2.28 -1.37
C PHE A 211 10.70 -3.20 -1.90
N ARG A 212 11.35 -4.01 -1.05
CA ARG A 212 12.36 -5.00 -1.48
C ARG A 212 11.77 -6.05 -2.42
N HIS A 213 10.56 -6.52 -2.15
CA HIS A 213 9.86 -7.49 -2.97
C HIS A 213 9.57 -6.93 -4.37
N TYR A 214 8.97 -5.73 -4.45
CA TYR A 214 8.63 -5.13 -5.74
C TYR A 214 9.84 -4.57 -6.49
N ALA A 215 10.92 -4.19 -5.79
CA ALA A 215 12.21 -3.92 -6.41
C ALA A 215 12.69 -5.11 -7.24
N GLY A 216 12.57 -6.32 -6.68
CA GLY A 216 12.89 -7.57 -7.37
C GLY A 216 11.98 -7.92 -8.55
N TRP A 217 10.79 -7.33 -8.65
CA TRP A 217 9.88 -7.52 -9.78
C TRP A 217 10.11 -6.55 -10.93
N ALA A 218 10.79 -5.42 -10.71
CA ALA A 218 10.85 -4.32 -11.67
C ALA A 218 11.39 -4.72 -13.06
N ASP A 219 12.30 -5.71 -13.12
CA ASP A 219 12.89 -6.27 -14.35
C ASP A 219 12.35 -7.67 -14.72
N LYS A 220 11.29 -8.16 -14.05
CA LYS A 220 10.72 -9.52 -14.24
C LYS A 220 9.28 -9.54 -14.74
N ILE A 221 8.82 -8.41 -15.29
CA ILE A 221 7.48 -8.27 -15.84
C ILE A 221 7.53 -8.68 -17.33
N TYR A 222 7.35 -9.98 -17.58
CA TYR A 222 7.45 -10.56 -18.92
C TYR A 222 6.09 -10.70 -19.60
N GLY A 223 6.08 -10.47 -20.91
CA GLY A 223 5.01 -10.92 -21.79
C GLY A 223 5.15 -12.40 -22.16
N ARG A 224 4.40 -12.83 -23.17
CA ARG A 224 4.46 -14.19 -23.71
C ARG A 224 4.66 -14.15 -25.21
N THR A 225 5.44 -15.09 -25.74
CA THR A 225 5.38 -15.46 -27.15
C THR A 225 4.28 -16.49 -27.34
N ILE A 226 3.50 -16.37 -28.40
CA ILE A 226 2.33 -17.22 -28.65
C ILE A 226 2.53 -17.92 -29.99
N ASP A 227 2.63 -19.24 -29.95
CA ASP A 227 2.63 -20.04 -31.16
C ASP A 227 1.23 -20.01 -31.79
N THR A 228 1.17 -19.58 -33.04
CA THR A 228 -0.09 -19.43 -33.79
C THR A 228 0.02 -20.12 -35.15
N SER A 229 1.00 -19.73 -35.96
CA SER A 229 1.31 -20.36 -37.24
C SER A 229 2.71 -19.94 -37.71
N PRO A 230 3.35 -20.70 -38.62
CA PRO A 230 4.66 -20.32 -39.17
C PRO A 230 4.71 -18.98 -39.90
N LYS A 231 3.55 -18.38 -40.23
CA LYS A 231 3.43 -17.12 -40.96
C LYS A 231 3.33 -15.89 -40.05
N LYS A 232 3.23 -16.05 -38.72
CA LYS A 232 2.95 -14.96 -37.79
C LYS A 232 3.79 -15.07 -36.52
N LEU A 233 4.42 -13.96 -36.14
CA LEU A 233 4.93 -13.76 -34.79
C LEU A 233 3.84 -13.09 -33.96
N ALA A 234 3.41 -13.75 -32.87
CA ALA A 234 2.48 -13.18 -31.90
C ALA A 234 3.13 -13.12 -30.52
N TYR A 235 3.01 -11.98 -29.85
CA TYR A 235 3.49 -11.79 -28.49
C TYR A 235 2.63 -10.79 -27.71
N THR A 236 2.71 -10.83 -26.38
CA THR A 236 2.08 -9.85 -25.50
C THR A 236 3.13 -8.93 -24.88
N ARG A 237 2.72 -7.72 -24.53
CA ARG A 237 3.49 -6.77 -23.72
C ARG A 237 2.67 -6.41 -22.48
N HIS A 238 3.35 -6.21 -21.36
CA HIS A 238 2.76 -5.65 -20.16
C HIS A 238 3.32 -4.24 -20.02
N GLU A 239 2.52 -3.25 -20.41
CA GLU A 239 2.92 -1.84 -20.38
C GLU A 239 2.33 -1.16 -19.14
N PRO A 240 3.03 -0.16 -18.56
CA PRO A 240 2.45 0.64 -17.48
C PRO A 240 1.14 1.30 -17.97
N ILE A 241 0.14 1.32 -17.10
CA ILE A 241 -1.15 1.93 -17.40
C ILE A 241 -1.08 3.45 -17.46
N GLY A 242 -0.13 4.07 -16.74
CA GLY A 242 0.11 5.51 -16.72
C GLY A 242 -0.02 6.11 -15.32
N VAL A 243 -0.88 7.12 -15.18
CA VAL A 243 -1.14 7.83 -13.92
C VAL A 243 -2.09 7.02 -13.05
N CYS A 244 -1.54 6.48 -11.95
CA CYS A 244 -2.30 5.75 -10.95
C CYS A 244 -2.72 6.68 -9.80
N ALA A 245 -4.03 6.92 -9.66
CA ALA A 245 -4.60 7.50 -8.46
C ALA A 245 -4.75 6.45 -7.37
N GLN A 246 -4.19 6.72 -6.19
CA GLN A 246 -4.11 5.77 -5.10
C GLN A 246 -4.67 6.37 -3.82
N ILE A 247 -5.71 5.78 -3.24
CA ILE A 247 -6.37 6.30 -2.04
C ILE A 247 -6.28 5.24 -0.95
N ILE A 248 -5.62 5.58 0.17
CA ILE A 248 -5.34 4.68 1.29
C ILE A 248 -6.21 4.99 2.53
N PRO A 249 -6.51 3.99 3.36
CA PRO A 249 -7.19 4.16 4.64
C PRO A 249 -6.18 4.54 5.75
N TRP A 250 -6.70 4.75 6.95
CA TRP A 250 -5.94 5.20 8.12
C TRP A 250 -5.40 4.11 9.03
N ASN A 251 -5.77 2.83 8.83
CA ASN A 251 -5.50 1.77 9.81
C ASN A 251 -4.07 1.18 9.75
N TYR A 252 -3.43 1.28 8.59
CA TYR A 252 -2.02 0.95 8.35
C TYR A 252 -1.41 1.96 7.35
N PRO A 253 -1.32 3.26 7.69
CA PRO A 253 -1.02 4.32 6.74
C PRO A 253 0.26 4.09 5.93
N LEU A 254 1.40 3.87 6.61
CA LEU A 254 2.68 3.61 5.94
C LEU A 254 2.63 2.34 5.07
N LEU A 255 2.20 1.22 5.65
CA LEU A 255 2.21 -0.08 4.98
C LEU A 255 1.25 -0.10 3.77
N MET A 256 0.08 0.53 3.88
CA MET A 256 -0.84 0.72 2.75
C MET A 256 -0.25 1.63 1.68
N GLY A 257 0.51 2.65 2.08
CA GLY A 257 1.32 3.45 1.16
C GLY A 257 2.27 2.57 0.35
N ALA A 258 3.04 1.70 1.02
CA ALA A 258 3.95 0.76 0.35
C ALA A 258 3.23 -0.25 -0.56
N TRP A 259 2.10 -0.83 -0.11
CA TRP A 259 1.29 -1.76 -0.91
C TRP A 259 0.82 -1.18 -2.23
N LYS A 260 0.61 0.14 -2.29
CA LYS A 260 0.19 0.83 -3.50
C LYS A 260 1.37 1.34 -4.32
N LEU A 261 2.39 1.93 -3.68
CA LEU A 261 3.58 2.45 -4.35
C LEU A 261 4.43 1.35 -4.98
N GLY A 262 4.75 0.29 -4.24
CA GLY A 262 5.63 -0.80 -4.67
C GLY A 262 5.27 -1.37 -6.05
N PRO A 263 4.07 -1.95 -6.25
CA PRO A 263 3.69 -2.54 -7.54
C PRO A 263 3.57 -1.50 -8.65
N ALA A 264 3.08 -0.28 -8.35
CA ALA A 264 2.91 0.76 -9.35
C ALA A 264 4.26 1.24 -9.90
N LEU A 265 5.22 1.49 -9.01
CA LEU A 265 6.56 1.96 -9.39
C LEU A 265 7.37 0.87 -10.09
N ALA A 266 7.30 -0.38 -9.62
CA ALA A 266 7.99 -1.50 -10.27
C ALA A 266 7.55 -1.70 -11.73
N THR A 267 6.25 -1.49 -11.99
CA THR A 267 5.66 -1.58 -13.33
C THR A 267 5.89 -0.33 -14.21
N GLY A 268 6.54 0.72 -13.69
CA GLY A 268 6.83 1.96 -14.43
C GLY A 268 5.70 2.98 -14.43
N ASN A 269 4.66 2.80 -13.61
CA ASN A 269 3.61 3.81 -13.46
C ASN A 269 4.09 5.01 -12.63
N VAL A 270 3.37 6.10 -12.74
CA VAL A 270 3.49 7.27 -11.85
C VAL A 270 2.28 7.34 -10.93
N VAL A 271 2.45 7.94 -9.76
CA VAL A 271 1.44 7.89 -8.70
C VAL A 271 1.03 9.29 -8.24
N VAL A 272 -0.28 9.46 -8.06
CA VAL A 272 -0.86 10.51 -7.23
C VAL A 272 -1.61 9.82 -6.09
N MET A 273 -1.06 9.90 -4.89
CA MET A 273 -1.60 9.26 -3.70
C MET A 273 -2.34 10.27 -2.83
N LYS A 274 -3.51 9.88 -2.31
CA LYS A 274 -4.22 10.60 -1.25
C LYS A 274 -4.15 9.80 0.06
N THR A 275 -3.55 10.39 1.09
CA THR A 275 -3.47 9.83 2.45
C THR A 275 -4.82 9.97 3.16
N ALA A 276 -5.12 9.13 4.15
CA ALA A 276 -6.30 9.34 4.99
C ALA A 276 -6.14 10.62 5.82
N GLU A 277 -7.20 11.42 5.94
CA GLU A 277 -7.15 12.71 6.65
C GLU A 277 -6.79 12.57 8.14
N GLN A 278 -7.04 11.41 8.73
CA GLN A 278 -6.72 11.10 10.13
C GLN A 278 -5.25 10.79 10.36
N THR A 279 -4.52 10.31 9.34
CA THR A 279 -3.17 9.71 9.52
C THR A 279 -2.22 10.04 8.36
N PRO A 280 -2.00 11.32 8.04
CA PRO A 280 -1.16 11.69 6.91
C PRO A 280 0.35 11.57 7.20
N LEU A 281 0.78 11.60 8.46
CA LEU A 281 2.13 12.04 8.81
C LEU A 281 3.24 11.08 8.35
N SER A 282 3.04 9.77 8.50
CA SER A 282 4.07 8.77 8.17
C SER A 282 4.34 8.70 6.66
N VAL A 283 3.31 8.83 5.83
CA VAL A 283 3.45 8.86 4.36
C VAL A 283 4.05 10.20 3.89
N LEU A 284 3.71 11.32 4.54
CA LEU A 284 4.39 12.59 4.25
C LEU A 284 5.88 12.51 4.61
N TYR A 285 6.23 11.92 5.75
CA TYR A 285 7.64 11.70 6.09
C TYR A 285 8.36 10.80 5.07
N LEU A 286 7.71 9.73 4.61
CA LEU A 286 8.21 8.84 3.55
C LEU A 286 8.56 9.61 2.26
N CYS A 287 7.87 10.72 1.94
CA CYS A 287 8.17 11.53 0.76
C CYS A 287 9.57 12.17 0.80
N ASN A 288 10.10 12.50 1.99
CA ASN A 288 11.49 12.93 2.12
C ASN A 288 12.45 11.82 1.69
N LEU A 289 12.15 10.58 2.07
CA LEU A 289 12.96 9.41 1.70
C LEU A 289 12.83 9.07 0.23
N ILE A 290 11.66 9.27 -0.38
CA ILE A 290 11.45 9.15 -1.82
C ILE A 290 12.31 10.16 -2.57
N LYS A 291 12.35 11.42 -2.11
CA LYS A 291 13.22 12.45 -2.66
C LYS A 291 14.70 12.08 -2.51
N GLU A 292 15.11 11.61 -1.33
CA GLU A 292 16.49 11.20 -1.04
C GLU A 292 16.92 9.94 -1.82
N ALA A 293 15.99 9.01 -2.06
CA ALA A 293 16.21 7.84 -2.90
C ALA A 293 16.55 8.25 -4.34
N GLY A 294 16.04 9.39 -4.81
CA GLY A 294 16.34 9.95 -6.12
C GLY A 294 15.28 9.62 -7.17
N PHE A 295 14.03 9.37 -6.75
CA PHE A 295 12.93 9.25 -7.71
C PHE A 295 12.79 10.55 -8.52
N PRO A 296 12.62 10.46 -9.86
CA PRO A 296 12.45 11.65 -10.68
C PRO A 296 11.24 12.49 -10.24
N PRO A 297 11.32 13.84 -10.36
CA PRO A 297 10.23 14.75 -10.05
C PRO A 297 8.89 14.33 -10.68
N GLY A 298 7.86 14.18 -9.85
CA GLY A 298 6.50 13.85 -10.29
C GLY A 298 6.20 12.36 -10.45
N VAL A 299 7.18 11.47 -10.32
CA VAL A 299 6.92 10.01 -10.33
C VAL A 299 6.05 9.60 -9.14
N VAL A 300 6.26 10.23 -7.99
CA VAL A 300 5.38 10.11 -6.82
C VAL A 300 4.91 11.49 -6.40
N ASN A 301 3.60 11.64 -6.23
CA ASN A 301 2.96 12.83 -5.67
C ASN A 301 2.04 12.37 -4.55
N VAL A 302 2.04 13.07 -3.41
CA VAL A 302 1.25 12.72 -2.23
C VAL A 302 0.48 13.94 -1.76
N LEU A 303 -0.83 13.76 -1.64
CA LEU A 303 -1.80 14.76 -1.21
C LEU A 303 -2.43 14.34 0.12
N SER A 304 -2.40 15.22 1.09
CA SER A 304 -3.30 15.16 2.25
C SER A 304 -4.59 15.90 1.91
N GLY A 305 -5.75 15.48 2.40
CA GLY A 305 -7.02 16.13 2.10
C GLY A 305 -8.23 15.29 2.50
N TYR A 306 -9.44 15.82 2.32
CA TYR A 306 -10.65 15.06 2.63
C TYR A 306 -11.06 14.15 1.47
N GLY A 307 -11.67 13.00 1.79
CA GLY A 307 -12.21 12.09 0.77
C GLY A 307 -13.26 12.74 -0.14
N LYS A 308 -14.09 13.64 0.41
CA LYS A 308 -15.17 14.35 -0.32
C LYS A 308 -14.68 15.43 -1.28
N THR A 309 -13.46 15.95 -1.09
CA THR A 309 -12.86 16.99 -1.94
C THR A 309 -11.74 16.39 -2.77
N ALA A 310 -10.51 16.31 -2.23
CA ALA A 310 -9.34 15.76 -2.92
C ALA A 310 -9.58 14.34 -3.45
N GLY A 311 -10.20 13.47 -2.65
CA GLY A 311 -10.48 12.09 -3.07
C GLY A 311 -11.45 12.02 -4.26
N ALA A 312 -12.56 12.76 -4.20
CA ALA A 312 -13.57 12.78 -5.26
C ALA A 312 -13.03 13.42 -6.56
N ALA A 313 -12.28 14.52 -6.45
CA ALA A 313 -11.62 15.16 -7.58
C ALA A 313 -10.64 14.19 -8.27
N LEU A 314 -9.79 13.52 -7.48
CA LEU A 314 -8.79 12.59 -8.01
C LEU A 314 -9.41 11.39 -8.75
N VAL A 315 -10.56 10.87 -8.28
CA VAL A 315 -11.25 9.76 -8.97
C VAL A 315 -11.91 10.21 -10.28
N GLN A 316 -12.44 11.43 -10.32
CA GLN A 316 -13.14 11.97 -11.48
C GLN A 316 -12.17 12.51 -12.55
N HIS A 317 -10.96 12.92 -12.17
CA HIS A 317 -9.97 13.54 -13.05
C HIS A 317 -9.75 12.72 -14.34
N LEU A 318 -9.82 13.38 -15.50
CA LEU A 318 -9.80 12.71 -16.81
C LEU A 318 -8.41 12.19 -17.19
N ASP A 319 -7.35 12.86 -16.76
CA ASP A 319 -5.95 12.40 -16.99
C ASP A 319 -5.46 11.36 -15.97
N VAL A 320 -6.35 10.72 -15.22
CA VAL A 320 -6.00 9.56 -14.38
C VAL A 320 -6.40 8.28 -15.11
N ASP A 321 -5.46 7.34 -15.24
CA ASP A 321 -5.66 6.12 -16.05
C ASP A 321 -6.20 4.94 -15.20
N LYS A 322 -5.87 4.92 -13.90
CA LYS A 322 -6.23 3.84 -12.98
C LYS A 322 -6.52 4.35 -11.58
N ILE A 323 -7.54 3.77 -10.94
CA ILE A 323 -7.81 3.95 -9.50
C ILE A 323 -7.43 2.69 -8.71
N ALA A 324 -6.75 2.86 -7.58
CA ALA A 324 -6.58 1.83 -6.56
C ALA A 324 -7.02 2.36 -5.19
N PHE A 325 -8.17 1.91 -4.71
CA PHE A 325 -8.77 2.35 -3.45
C PHE A 325 -8.79 1.23 -2.41
N THR A 326 -8.50 1.60 -1.16
CA THR A 326 -8.75 0.75 -0.02
C THR A 326 -9.55 1.52 1.04
N GLY A 327 -10.66 0.95 1.52
CA GLY A 327 -11.51 1.60 2.52
C GLY A 327 -12.92 1.01 2.61
N SER A 328 -13.92 1.83 2.95
CA SER A 328 -15.29 1.32 3.14
C SER A 328 -15.90 0.81 1.84
N THR A 329 -16.74 -0.23 1.91
CA THR A 329 -17.49 -0.74 0.76
C THR A 329 -18.44 0.31 0.18
N PHE A 330 -19.00 1.18 1.03
CA PHE A 330 -19.85 2.29 0.58
C PHE A 330 -19.05 3.26 -0.32
N THR A 331 -17.90 3.73 0.15
CA THR A 331 -17.01 4.60 -0.63
C THR A 331 -16.52 3.90 -1.89
N GLY A 332 -16.16 2.61 -1.82
CA GLY A 332 -15.77 1.82 -2.99
C GLY A 332 -16.84 1.80 -4.10
N LYS A 333 -18.12 1.69 -3.74
CA LYS A 333 -19.23 1.81 -4.70
C LYS A 333 -19.31 3.21 -5.32
N GLN A 334 -19.09 4.27 -4.53
CA GLN A 334 -19.09 5.64 -5.09
C GLN A 334 -17.92 5.86 -6.03
N ILE A 335 -16.74 5.34 -5.69
CA ILE A 335 -15.55 5.39 -6.55
C ILE A 335 -15.80 4.66 -7.86
N MET A 336 -16.39 3.47 -7.83
CA MET A 336 -16.76 2.74 -9.05
C MET A 336 -17.71 3.55 -9.95
N LYS A 337 -18.68 4.25 -9.38
CA LYS A 337 -19.57 5.14 -10.15
C LYS A 337 -18.81 6.32 -10.75
N MET A 338 -18.03 7.03 -9.95
CA MET A 338 -17.27 8.21 -10.40
C MET A 338 -16.19 7.84 -11.44
N ALA A 339 -15.57 6.67 -11.33
CA ALA A 339 -14.55 6.19 -12.27
C ALA A 339 -15.11 5.82 -13.66
N SER A 340 -16.44 5.71 -13.80
CA SER A 340 -17.07 5.36 -15.08
C SER A 340 -16.96 6.44 -16.15
N VAL A 341 -16.66 7.70 -15.77
CA VAL A 341 -16.62 8.87 -16.67
C VAL A 341 -15.71 8.69 -17.89
N ASN A 342 -14.64 7.90 -17.77
CA ASN A 342 -13.73 7.53 -18.85
C ASN A 342 -13.30 6.05 -18.74
N LEU A 343 -14.17 5.20 -18.17
CA LEU A 343 -13.97 3.74 -18.04
C LEU A 343 -12.64 3.34 -17.39
N LYS A 344 -12.21 4.06 -16.34
CA LYS A 344 -10.93 3.77 -15.66
C LYS A 344 -10.91 2.34 -15.12
N ASN A 345 -9.75 1.70 -15.19
CA ASN A 345 -9.54 0.44 -14.49
C ASN A 345 -9.51 0.70 -12.97
N ILE A 346 -10.20 -0.12 -12.18
CA ILE A 346 -10.33 0.05 -10.74
C ILE A 346 -9.89 -1.20 -9.97
N THR A 347 -9.19 -0.99 -8.86
CA THR A 347 -8.94 -2.02 -7.85
C THR A 347 -9.51 -1.53 -6.53
N LEU A 348 -10.40 -2.33 -5.93
CA LEU A 348 -11.10 -1.99 -4.70
C LEU A 348 -10.83 -3.05 -3.64
N GLU A 349 -10.13 -2.66 -2.58
CA GLU A 349 -10.01 -3.45 -1.36
C GLU A 349 -10.96 -2.88 -0.32
N THR A 350 -11.93 -3.66 0.15
CA THR A 350 -12.99 -3.13 1.03
C THR A 350 -13.14 -3.93 2.32
N GLY A 351 -14.06 -3.51 3.19
CA GLY A 351 -14.28 -4.17 4.47
C GLY A 351 -14.72 -5.63 4.35
N GLY A 352 -14.40 -6.43 5.37
CA GLY A 352 -14.76 -7.83 5.47
C GLY A 352 -15.47 -8.16 6.78
N LYS A 353 -16.06 -9.37 6.80
CA LYS A 353 -16.58 -10.00 8.02
C LYS A 353 -16.06 -11.43 8.09
N SER A 354 -14.74 -11.56 8.11
CA SER A 354 -14.03 -12.83 7.92
C SER A 354 -14.37 -13.85 9.01
N PRO A 355 -14.67 -15.11 8.64
CA PRO A 355 -14.86 -16.18 9.61
C PRO A 355 -13.52 -16.77 10.06
N ASN A 356 -13.41 -17.14 11.34
CA ASN A 356 -12.45 -18.10 11.87
C ASN A 356 -13.23 -19.36 12.25
N ILE A 357 -12.91 -20.50 11.65
CA ILE A 357 -13.68 -21.75 11.75
C ILE A 357 -12.80 -22.80 12.41
N ILE A 358 -13.24 -23.32 13.57
CA ILE A 358 -12.47 -24.22 14.42
C ILE A 358 -13.22 -25.55 14.53
N PHE A 359 -12.58 -26.62 14.06
CA PHE A 359 -13.10 -27.99 14.05
C PHE A 359 -12.78 -28.71 15.38
N ASP A 360 -13.41 -29.88 15.62
CA ASP A 360 -13.22 -30.64 16.85
C ASP A 360 -11.85 -31.32 16.99
N ASP A 361 -11.08 -31.38 15.91
CA ASP A 361 -9.69 -31.86 15.86
C ASP A 361 -8.65 -30.72 15.97
N ALA A 362 -9.09 -29.49 16.23
CA ALA A 362 -8.19 -28.36 16.43
C ALA A 362 -7.44 -28.46 17.77
N GLU A 363 -6.19 -28.01 17.75
CA GLU A 363 -5.42 -27.77 18.98
C GLU A 363 -6.00 -26.51 19.66
N ILE A 364 -6.68 -26.70 20.79
CA ILE A 364 -7.54 -25.67 21.40
C ILE A 364 -6.71 -24.47 21.89
N ASP A 365 -5.54 -24.71 22.48
CA ASP A 365 -4.68 -23.63 23.01
C ASP A 365 -4.18 -22.71 21.90
N GLN A 366 -3.77 -23.27 20.76
CA GLN A 366 -3.40 -22.50 19.57
C GLN A 366 -4.62 -21.81 18.97
N ALA A 367 -5.76 -22.49 18.86
CA ALA A 367 -6.97 -21.92 18.31
C ALA A 367 -7.39 -20.66 19.09
N ILE A 368 -7.29 -20.68 20.43
CA ILE A 368 -7.54 -19.52 21.31
C ILE A 368 -6.60 -18.36 20.98
N LYS A 369 -5.30 -18.61 20.89
CA LYS A 369 -4.28 -17.58 20.60
C LYS A 369 -4.48 -16.95 19.23
N TRP A 370 -4.74 -17.76 18.21
CA TRP A 370 -5.00 -17.29 16.84
C TRP A 370 -6.35 -16.58 16.73
N THR A 371 -7.38 -17.02 17.47
CA THR A 371 -8.65 -16.28 17.55
C THR A 371 -8.47 -14.92 18.18
N HIS A 372 -7.72 -14.84 19.30
CA HIS A 372 -7.42 -13.56 19.93
C HIS A 372 -6.67 -12.63 18.97
N SER A 373 -5.55 -13.09 18.39
CA SER A 373 -4.78 -12.28 17.46
C SER A 373 -5.62 -11.86 16.25
N GLY A 374 -6.37 -12.79 15.65
CA GLY A 374 -7.15 -12.52 14.44
C GLY A 374 -8.24 -11.45 14.60
N ILE A 375 -8.73 -11.18 15.81
CA ILE A 375 -9.73 -10.12 16.06
C ILE A 375 -9.19 -8.92 16.85
N MET A 376 -8.20 -9.11 17.73
CA MET A 376 -7.70 -8.04 18.59
C MET A 376 -6.47 -7.33 18.03
N SER A 377 -5.78 -7.91 17.04
CA SER A 377 -4.66 -7.25 16.35
C SER A 377 -5.08 -5.89 15.78
N ASN A 378 -4.21 -4.89 15.93
CA ASN A 378 -4.46 -3.50 15.54
C ASN A 378 -5.82 -2.97 16.03
N MET A 379 -6.21 -3.34 17.26
CA MET A 379 -7.46 -2.93 17.90
C MET A 379 -8.71 -3.35 17.10
N GLY A 380 -8.60 -4.45 16.32
CA GLY A 380 -9.65 -4.93 15.43
C GLY A 380 -9.86 -4.07 14.18
N GLN A 381 -9.02 -3.05 13.97
CA GLN A 381 -9.09 -2.13 12.82
C GLN A 381 -8.39 -2.75 11.60
N VAL A 382 -8.83 -3.95 11.22
CA VAL A 382 -8.25 -4.76 10.14
C VAL A 382 -9.40 -5.23 9.24
N CYS A 383 -9.31 -4.96 7.93
CA CYS A 383 -10.37 -5.33 6.98
C CYS A 383 -10.62 -6.84 6.94
N THR A 384 -9.57 -7.63 7.20
CA THR A 384 -9.59 -9.10 7.24
C THR A 384 -9.71 -9.67 8.65
N ALA A 385 -9.97 -8.84 9.68
CA ALA A 385 -10.15 -9.30 11.06
C ALA A 385 -11.15 -10.46 11.11
N THR A 386 -10.78 -11.54 11.82
CA THR A 386 -11.62 -12.73 11.97
C THR A 386 -12.72 -12.50 12.99
N SER A 387 -13.66 -11.64 12.61
CA SER A 387 -14.69 -11.06 13.47
C SER A 387 -15.93 -11.94 13.67
N ARG A 388 -15.92 -13.16 13.13
CA ARG A 388 -16.90 -14.21 13.43
C ARG A 388 -16.14 -15.51 13.73
N VAL A 389 -16.35 -16.07 14.91
CA VAL A 389 -15.75 -17.35 15.30
C VAL A 389 -16.83 -18.43 15.23
N TYR A 390 -16.60 -19.45 14.42
CA TYR A 390 -17.47 -20.61 14.27
C TYR A 390 -16.78 -21.82 14.88
N LEU A 391 -17.42 -22.43 15.87
CA LEU A 391 -16.86 -23.54 16.64
C LEU A 391 -17.66 -24.80 16.33
N HIS A 392 -16.97 -25.93 16.20
CA HIS A 392 -17.62 -27.23 16.20
C HIS A 392 -18.31 -27.48 17.54
N GLU A 393 -19.53 -28.05 17.53
CA GLU A 393 -20.39 -28.18 18.71
C GLU A 393 -19.69 -28.88 19.90
N LYS A 394 -18.87 -29.90 19.62
CA LYS A 394 -18.12 -30.66 20.63
C LYS A 394 -17.14 -29.83 21.45
N ILE A 395 -16.57 -28.77 20.88
CA ILE A 395 -15.55 -27.94 21.53
C ILE A 395 -16.10 -26.60 22.01
N TYR A 396 -17.37 -26.29 21.71
CA TYR A 396 -17.93 -24.96 21.92
C TYR A 396 -17.80 -24.47 23.37
N ASN A 397 -18.25 -25.27 24.34
CA ASN A 397 -18.23 -24.87 25.75
C ASN A 397 -16.79 -24.71 26.27
N GLN A 398 -15.94 -25.70 26.01
CA GLN A 398 -14.53 -25.68 26.40
C GLN A 398 -13.83 -24.44 25.85
N PHE A 399 -13.93 -24.22 24.54
CA PHE A 399 -13.28 -23.09 23.87
C PHE A 399 -13.74 -21.75 24.46
N ILE A 400 -15.04 -21.56 24.68
CA ILE A 400 -15.57 -20.30 25.22
C ILE A 400 -15.06 -20.04 26.64
N GLU A 401 -14.99 -21.05 27.50
CA GLU A 401 -14.47 -20.91 28.85
C GLU A 401 -12.98 -20.55 28.85
N GLU A 402 -12.17 -21.28 28.09
CA GLU A 402 -10.73 -21.04 28.01
C GLU A 402 -10.40 -19.71 27.30
N PHE A 403 -11.14 -19.35 26.25
CA PHE A 403 -10.99 -18.06 25.57
C PHE A 403 -11.31 -16.90 26.51
N LYS A 404 -12.34 -17.01 27.36
CA LYS A 404 -12.64 -15.99 28.39
C LYS A 404 -11.50 -15.83 29.40
N LYS A 405 -10.91 -16.94 29.85
CA LYS A 405 -9.75 -16.92 30.77
C LYS A 405 -8.57 -16.22 30.11
N PHE A 406 -8.24 -16.63 28.88
CA PHE A 406 -7.17 -16.02 28.10
C PHE A 406 -7.37 -14.51 27.90
N MET A 407 -8.58 -14.08 27.56
CA MET A 407 -8.91 -12.65 27.44
C MET A 407 -8.72 -11.88 28.75
N ALA A 408 -9.06 -12.47 29.90
CA ALA A 408 -8.90 -11.85 31.20
C ALA A 408 -7.41 -11.71 31.57
N GLU A 409 -6.60 -12.73 31.27
CA GLU A 409 -5.14 -12.71 31.45
C GLU A 409 -4.48 -11.64 30.60
N VAL A 410 -4.81 -11.57 29.30
CA VAL A 410 -4.28 -10.54 28.39
C VAL A 410 -4.66 -9.14 28.89
N ARG A 411 -5.93 -8.93 29.29
CA ARG A 411 -6.37 -7.65 29.83
C ARG A 411 -5.58 -7.24 31.08
N SER A 412 -5.34 -8.19 32.00
CA SER A 412 -4.55 -7.94 33.20
C SER A 412 -3.12 -7.53 32.85
N LEU A 413 -2.48 -8.25 31.94
CA LEU A 413 -1.13 -7.96 31.46
C LEU A 413 -1.05 -6.56 30.82
N MET A 414 -1.99 -6.22 29.94
CA MET A 414 -2.01 -4.90 29.29
C MET A 414 -2.22 -3.76 30.28
N SER A 415 -3.04 -3.97 31.32
CA SER A 415 -3.27 -2.96 32.37
C SER A 415 -2.02 -2.71 33.22
N GLN A 416 -1.22 -3.75 33.49
CA GLN A 416 0.04 -3.64 34.22
C GLN A 416 1.13 -2.95 33.40
N LEU A 417 1.05 -3.01 32.08
CA LEU A 417 1.99 -2.37 31.15
C LEU A 417 1.64 -0.90 30.84
N SER A 418 0.61 -0.32 31.49
CA SER A 418 0.14 1.07 31.26
C SER A 418 -0.17 1.37 29.78
N ILE A 419 -0.54 0.36 28.99
CA ILE A 419 -0.95 0.55 27.60
C ILE A 419 -2.43 0.96 27.60
N SER A 420 -2.70 2.25 27.84
CA SER A 420 -4.04 2.81 27.64
C SER A 420 -4.30 2.96 26.14
N ILE A 421 -5.02 2.00 25.55
CA ILE A 421 -5.56 2.16 24.21
C ILE A 421 -6.75 3.13 24.32
N SER A 422 -6.56 4.40 24.00
CA SER A 422 -7.70 5.28 23.71
C SER A 422 -8.04 5.17 22.22
N PHE A 423 -9.32 4.89 21.99
CA PHE A 423 -9.86 4.67 20.65
C PHE A 423 -10.25 6.01 20.03
N PRO A 424 -9.69 6.41 18.87
CA PRO A 424 -10.17 7.60 18.15
C PRO A 424 -11.61 7.46 17.63
N HIS A 425 -12.17 6.25 17.66
CA HIS A 425 -13.52 5.93 17.20
C HIS A 425 -14.44 5.36 18.28
N LYS A 426 -14.23 5.71 19.57
CA LYS A 426 -15.13 5.32 20.68
C LYS A 426 -16.61 5.44 20.29
N LYS A 427 -16.99 6.51 19.59
CA LYS A 427 -18.37 6.78 19.19
C LYS A 427 -18.94 5.84 18.11
N ALA A 428 -18.12 5.40 17.14
CA ALA A 428 -18.59 4.52 16.05
C ALA A 428 -18.69 3.04 16.48
N LEU A 429 -17.90 2.63 17.48
CA LEU A 429 -17.99 1.29 18.08
C LEU A 429 -19.03 1.21 19.20
N ALA A 430 -19.26 2.31 19.93
CA ALA A 430 -20.28 2.39 20.98
C ALA A 430 -21.70 2.58 20.41
N ASP A 431 -21.86 3.39 19.37
CA ASP A 431 -23.15 3.70 18.74
C ASP A 431 -23.12 3.36 17.24
N PRO A 432 -23.41 2.11 16.84
CA PRO A 432 -23.61 1.81 15.42
C PRO A 432 -24.77 2.67 14.91
N PRO A 433 -24.66 3.30 13.72
CA PRO A 433 -25.76 4.09 13.17
C PRO A 433 -27.04 3.24 13.12
N PRO A 434 -28.23 3.83 13.39
CA PRO A 434 -29.47 3.09 13.35
C PRO A 434 -29.56 2.38 11.99
N ARG A 435 -29.85 1.08 12.02
CA ARG A 435 -30.11 0.32 10.80
C ARG A 435 -31.36 0.92 10.16
N SER A 436 -31.19 1.84 9.21
CA SER A 436 -32.27 2.25 8.32
C SER A 436 -32.58 1.04 7.45
N MET A 437 -33.84 0.58 7.51
CA MET A 437 -34.39 -0.53 6.72
C MET A 437 -34.24 -0.31 5.21
#